data_AF-A0A3B9F1Z5-F1
#
_entry.id   AF-A0A3B9F1Z5-F1
#
_cell.length_a   1.000
_cell.length_b   1.000
_cell.length_c   1.000
_cell.angle_alpha   90.00
_cell.angle_beta   90.00
_cell.angle_gamma   90.00
#
_symmetry.space_group_name_H-M   'P 1'
#
loop_
_entity.id
_entity.type
_entity.pdbx_description
1 polymer ?
#
loop_
_entity_poly.entity_id
_entity_poly.type
_entity_poly.pdbx_seq_one_letter_code
_entity_poly.pdbx_strand_id
1 'polypeptide(L)'
;MKKLFLLLFISAVTVVHAQPDTTTSNPRDSIIQYLSADGHRLLNAIIVEGDTIPMMVLDEVLFMDKPSFDSDESRRRYYILRRKVLKVYPYAVMAGNKLDSLNLILAGMRSKRDKKRFIKDFQEYLEEKFEDRLRKLTRTEGQILSKSIYRETGITTYELIDEYRSGWNAFWWNIAA
;
A
#
# COMPACT_ATOMS: atom_id res chain seq x y z
N MET A 1 -52.29 41.56 19.14
CA MET A 1 -53.61 41.35 18.49
C MET A 1 -53.39 40.88 17.05
N LYS A 2 -54.17 39.86 16.66
CA LYS A 2 -54.49 39.40 15.29
C LYS A 2 -53.37 38.79 14.42
N LYS A 3 -53.46 37.46 14.32
CA LYS A 3 -52.94 36.60 13.24
C LYS A 3 -53.82 36.75 11.97
N LEU A 4 -53.24 36.31 10.84
CA LEU A 4 -53.86 35.46 9.80
C LEU A 4 -54.66 36.11 8.65
N PHE A 5 -54.09 36.06 7.42
CA PHE A 5 -54.72 35.46 6.22
C PHE A 5 -53.63 35.28 5.12
N LEU A 6 -53.12 34.06 4.82
CA LEU A 6 -53.57 33.05 3.83
C LEU A 6 -53.27 33.46 2.36
N LEU A 7 -52.15 33.03 1.77
CA LEU A 7 -51.91 31.82 0.93
C LEU A 7 -52.52 31.84 -0.48
N LEU A 8 -51.65 31.90 -1.50
CA LEU A 8 -51.80 31.36 -2.88
C LEU A 8 -50.41 31.48 -3.56
N PHE A 9 -49.50 30.51 -3.44
CA PHE A 9 -49.28 29.32 -4.29
C PHE A 9 -49.13 29.61 -5.81
N ILE A 10 -47.96 29.17 -6.34
CA ILE A 10 -47.61 28.81 -7.74
C ILE A 10 -46.98 29.89 -8.63
N SER A 11 -45.64 29.93 -8.67
CA SER A 11 -44.87 29.35 -9.79
C SER A 11 -43.36 29.53 -9.54
N ALA A 12 -42.63 28.45 -9.76
CA ALA A 12 -41.19 28.38 -9.62
C ALA A 12 -40.50 29.08 -10.79
N VAL A 13 -39.63 30.05 -10.48
CA VAL A 13 -38.44 30.35 -11.31
C VAL A 13 -37.30 30.63 -10.35
N THR A 14 -36.49 29.61 -10.09
CA THR A 14 -35.20 29.75 -9.42
C THR A 14 -34.23 30.44 -10.38
N VAL A 15 -33.98 31.73 -10.18
CA VAL A 15 -32.78 32.36 -10.74
C VAL A 15 -31.63 32.04 -9.80
N VAL A 16 -30.82 31.05 -10.19
CA VAL A 16 -29.53 30.75 -9.56
C VAL A 16 -28.59 31.91 -9.90
N HIS A 17 -28.48 32.89 -8.99
CA HIS A 17 -27.31 33.75 -8.95
C HIS A 17 -26.25 32.99 -8.15
N ALA A 18 -25.24 32.45 -8.85
CA ALA A 18 -24.03 31.97 -8.19
C ALA A 18 -23.32 33.19 -7.57
N GLN A 19 -23.34 33.29 -6.24
CA GLN A 19 -22.43 34.16 -5.49
C GLN A 19 -21.15 33.37 -5.14
N PRO A 20 -20.00 34.05 -5.05
CA PRO A 20 -18.68 33.44 -5.18
C PRO A 20 -18.28 32.69 -3.90
N ASP A 21 -17.81 31.45 -4.05
CA ASP A 21 -17.26 30.66 -2.95
C ASP A 21 -15.90 31.24 -2.52
N THR A 22 -15.91 32.03 -1.45
CA THR A 22 -14.73 32.26 -0.61
C THR A 22 -14.50 31.03 0.26
N THR A 23 -13.92 29.97 -0.32
CA THR A 23 -13.24 28.94 0.46
C THR A 23 -11.74 29.24 0.42
N THR A 24 -11.25 29.91 1.47
CA THR A 24 -9.81 29.94 1.78
C THR A 24 -9.42 28.52 2.17
N SER A 25 -9.07 27.70 1.17
CA SER A 25 -8.54 26.36 1.35
C SER A 25 -7.21 26.44 2.09
N ASN A 26 -7.14 25.74 3.22
CA ASN A 26 -5.96 25.58 4.05
C ASN A 26 -4.73 25.21 3.16
N PRO A 27 -3.57 25.87 3.27
CA PRO A 27 -2.49 25.74 2.28
C PRO A 27 -1.91 24.33 2.09
N ARG A 28 -2.27 23.38 2.97
CA ARG A 28 -1.73 22.01 3.03
C ARG A 28 -2.35 20.99 2.07
N ASP A 29 -3.40 21.34 1.35
CA ASP A 29 -4.10 20.39 0.45
C ASP A 29 -3.77 20.59 -1.04
N SER A 30 -2.79 21.45 -1.35
CA SER A 30 -2.43 21.71 -2.73
C SER A 30 -1.50 20.61 -3.27
N ILE A 31 -1.89 19.98 -4.38
CA ILE A 31 -1.04 19.09 -5.21
C ILE A 31 0.31 19.77 -5.51
N ILE A 32 0.31 21.10 -5.61
CA ILE A 32 1.50 21.95 -5.74
C ILE A 32 2.48 21.76 -4.58
N GLN A 33 2.00 21.60 -3.34
CA GLN A 33 2.85 21.32 -2.18
C GLN A 33 3.48 19.92 -2.24
N TYR A 34 2.75 18.91 -2.75
CA TYR A 34 3.27 17.56 -2.99
C TYR A 34 4.34 17.56 -4.09
N LEU A 35 4.08 18.27 -5.19
CA LEU A 35 5.03 18.45 -6.30
C LEU A 35 6.27 19.29 -5.93
N SER A 36 6.12 20.26 -5.03
CA SER A 36 7.25 21.07 -4.53
C SER A 36 8.10 20.35 -3.46
N ALA A 37 7.52 19.36 -2.77
CA ALA A 37 8.24 18.59 -1.75
C ALA A 37 9.12 17.48 -2.36
N ASP A 38 8.68 16.86 -3.46
CA ASP A 38 9.43 15.83 -4.20
C ASP A 38 9.83 16.34 -5.59
N GLY A 39 10.84 17.22 -5.64
CA GLY A 39 11.33 17.89 -6.86
C GLY A 39 11.96 16.99 -7.94
N HIS A 40 11.80 15.67 -7.86
CA HIS A 40 12.41 14.70 -8.77
C HIS A 40 11.43 13.60 -9.18
N ARG A 41 10.28 13.93 -9.78
CA ARG A 41 9.47 13.01 -10.62
C ARG A 41 8.31 13.73 -11.30
N LEU A 42 8.62 14.56 -12.29
CA LEU A 42 7.64 14.85 -13.34
C LEU A 42 7.55 13.58 -14.20
N LEU A 43 6.48 12.80 -14.05
CA LEU A 43 6.22 11.70 -14.97
C LEU A 43 5.91 12.34 -16.33
N ASN A 44 6.70 12.01 -17.36
CA ASN A 44 6.36 12.37 -18.72
C ASN A 44 4.99 11.74 -19.03
N ALA A 45 4.10 12.43 -19.73
CA ALA A 45 2.79 11.89 -20.10
C ALA A 45 2.50 12.18 -21.56
N ILE A 46 1.80 11.26 -22.23
CA ILE A 46 1.27 11.48 -23.57
C ILE A 46 -0.24 11.62 -23.48
N ILE A 47 -0.81 12.50 -24.31
CA ILE A 47 -2.26 12.67 -24.42
C ILE A 47 -2.71 11.89 -25.66
N VAL A 48 -3.55 10.88 -25.46
CA VAL A 48 -4.12 10.06 -26.54
C VAL A 48 -5.64 10.19 -26.46
N GLU A 49 -6.27 10.70 -27.51
CA GLU A 49 -7.75 10.86 -27.60
C GLU A 49 -8.39 11.66 -26.45
N GLY A 50 -7.62 12.52 -25.78
CA GLY A 50 -8.08 13.32 -24.63
C GLY A 50 -7.77 12.68 -23.27
N ASP A 51 -7.31 11.43 -23.24
CA ASP A 51 -6.85 10.76 -22.03
C ASP A 51 -5.36 11.00 -21.80
N THR A 52 -4.99 11.25 -20.53
CA THR A 52 -3.59 11.44 -20.12
C THR A 52 -2.99 10.11 -19.69
N ILE A 53 -2.03 9.60 -20.47
CA ILE A 53 -1.33 8.35 -20.18
C ILE A 53 0.04 8.68 -19.58
N PRO A 54 0.31 8.31 -18.31
CA PRO A 54 1.62 8.51 -17.70
C PRO A 54 2.65 7.57 -18.34
N MET A 55 3.83 8.10 -18.60
CA MET A 55 4.98 7.39 -19.15
C MET A 55 6.14 7.44 -18.14
N MET A 56 6.68 6.26 -17.85
CA MET A 56 7.91 6.12 -17.09
C MET A 56 8.94 5.37 -17.92
N VAL A 57 10.16 5.88 -17.96
CA VAL A 57 11.31 5.13 -18.48
C VAL A 57 11.83 4.28 -17.33
N LEU A 58 11.79 2.96 -17.49
CA LEU A 58 12.39 2.03 -16.53
C LEU A 58 13.89 1.92 -16.81
N ASP A 59 14.67 1.64 -15.77
CA ASP A 59 16.10 1.38 -15.94
C ASP A 59 16.30 0.18 -16.88
N GLU A 60 17.23 0.33 -17.82
CA GLU A 60 17.61 -0.76 -18.70
C GLU A 60 18.27 -1.89 -17.89
N VAL A 61 17.68 -3.08 -17.94
CA VAL A 61 18.24 -4.27 -17.30
C VAL A 61 18.84 -5.15 -18.39
N LEU A 62 20.16 -5.37 -18.32
CA LEU A 62 20.85 -6.28 -19.23
C LEU A 62 20.36 -7.72 -18.99
N PHE A 63 19.60 -8.26 -19.95
CA PHE A 63 19.16 -9.64 -19.92
C PHE A 63 20.14 -10.53 -20.69
N MET A 64 20.86 -11.40 -19.97
CA MET A 64 21.68 -12.44 -20.60
C MET A 64 20.90 -13.76 -20.60
N ASP A 65 20.67 -14.33 -21.79
CA ASP A 65 19.88 -15.58 -21.95
C ASP A 65 20.43 -16.76 -21.13
N LYS A 66 21.74 -16.79 -20.89
CA LYS A 66 22.42 -17.84 -20.13
C LYS A 66 23.47 -17.25 -19.19
N PRO A 67 23.38 -17.48 -17.87
CA PRO A 67 24.44 -17.11 -16.95
C PRO A 67 25.71 -17.91 -17.24
N SER A 68 26.85 -17.22 -17.31
CA SER A 68 28.18 -17.85 -17.26
C SER A 68 28.53 -18.18 -15.81
N PHE A 69 29.21 -19.30 -15.59
CA PHE A 69 29.63 -19.73 -14.26
C PHE A 69 31.11 -20.08 -14.26
N ASP A 70 31.82 -19.60 -13.23
CA ASP A 70 33.25 -19.88 -13.06
C ASP A 70 33.51 -21.33 -12.63
N SER A 71 32.52 -22.01 -12.05
CA SER A 71 32.62 -23.40 -11.59
C SER A 71 31.28 -24.14 -11.64
N ASP A 72 31.35 -25.48 -11.70
CA ASP A 72 30.17 -26.35 -11.62
C ASP A 72 29.42 -26.20 -10.29
N GLU A 73 30.15 -25.89 -9.21
CA GLU A 73 29.54 -25.62 -7.91
C GLU A 73 28.70 -24.34 -7.95
N SER A 74 29.22 -23.26 -8.57
CA SER A 74 28.50 -22.00 -8.76
C SER A 74 27.25 -22.20 -9.61
N ARG A 75 27.36 -22.98 -10.70
CA ARG A 75 26.23 -23.40 -11.52
C ARG A 75 25.16 -24.11 -10.70
N ARG A 76 25.56 -25.08 -9.87
CA ARG A 76 24.63 -25.83 -9.00
C ARG A 76 23.93 -24.92 -8.00
N ARG A 77 24.67 -24.05 -7.31
CA ARG A 77 24.11 -23.08 -6.35
C ARG A 77 23.11 -22.15 -7.00
N TYR A 78 23.42 -21.64 -8.20
CA TYR A 78 22.51 -20.79 -8.96
C TYR A 78 21.19 -21.49 -9.27
N TYR A 79 21.21 -22.71 -9.81
CA TYR A 79 19.96 -23.41 -10.14
C TYR A 79 19.15 -23.82 -8.91
N ILE A 80 19.80 -24.13 -7.79
CA ILE A 80 19.12 -24.33 -6.51
C ILE A 80 18.42 -23.05 -6.06
N LEU A 81 19.12 -21.91 -6.11
CA LEU A 81 18.56 -20.61 -5.75
C LEU A 81 17.38 -20.25 -6.67
N ARG A 82 17.56 -20.34 -8.00
CA ARG A 82 16.52 -20.08 -8.99
C ARG A 82 15.26 -20.88 -8.70
N ARG A 83 15.38 -22.18 -8.44
CA ARG A 83 14.24 -23.04 -8.10
C ARG A 83 13.52 -22.55 -6.83
N LYS A 84 14.27 -22.20 -5.78
CA LYS A 84 13.70 -21.70 -4.52
C LYS A 84 12.99 -20.36 -4.71
N VAL A 85 13.61 -19.43 -5.44
CA VAL A 85 13.03 -18.12 -5.77
C VAL A 85 11.72 -18.30 -6.54
N LEU A 86 11.70 -19.12 -7.59
CA LEU A 86 10.49 -19.37 -8.37
C LEU A 86 9.36 -20.00 -7.54
N LYS A 87 9.70 -20.91 -6.61
CA LYS A 87 8.72 -21.51 -5.69
C LYS A 87 8.14 -20.48 -4.71
N VAL A 88 8.97 -19.55 -4.24
CA VAL A 88 8.64 -18.62 -3.15
C VAL A 88 7.98 -17.33 -3.65
N TYR A 89 8.35 -16.86 -4.83
CA TYR A 89 7.96 -15.56 -5.37
C TYR A 89 6.43 -15.32 -5.40
N PRO A 90 5.57 -16.29 -5.78
CA PRO A 90 4.12 -16.06 -5.76
C PRO A 90 3.57 -15.68 -4.38
N TYR A 91 4.19 -16.16 -3.29
CA TYR A 91 3.80 -15.80 -1.93
C TYR A 91 4.17 -14.35 -1.58
N ALA A 92 5.31 -13.87 -2.08
CA ALA A 92 5.72 -12.48 -1.88
C ALA A 92 4.76 -11.51 -2.57
N VAL A 93 4.39 -11.80 -3.83
CA VAL A 93 3.40 -11.00 -4.59
C VAL A 93 2.05 -10.98 -3.87
N MET A 94 1.57 -12.15 -3.41
CA MET A 94 0.31 -12.22 -2.65
C MET A 94 0.38 -11.40 -1.36
N ALA A 95 1.50 -11.45 -0.64
CA ALA A 95 1.70 -10.68 0.59
C ALA A 95 1.72 -9.17 0.32
N GLY A 96 2.43 -8.72 -0.71
CA GLY A 96 2.46 -7.31 -1.11
C GLY A 96 1.07 -6.78 -1.43
N ASN A 97 0.32 -7.45 -2.32
CA ASN A 97 -1.04 -7.04 -2.65
C ASN A 97 -1.99 -7.01 -1.45
N LYS A 98 -1.83 -7.95 -0.52
CA LYS A 98 -2.64 -8.05 0.70
C LYS A 98 -2.29 -6.94 1.69
N LEU A 99 -1.02 -6.60 1.79
CA LEU A 99 -0.52 -5.47 2.56
C LEU A 99 -1.05 -4.14 2.02
N ASP A 100 -0.99 -3.93 0.71
CA ASP A 100 -1.50 -2.71 0.08
C ASP A 100 -3.00 -2.55 0.32
N SER A 101 -3.75 -3.64 0.14
CA SER A 101 -5.19 -3.66 0.44
C SER A 101 -5.47 -3.31 1.91
N LEU A 102 -4.69 -3.87 2.84
CA LEU A 102 -4.79 -3.56 4.27
C LEU A 102 -4.51 -2.07 4.52
N ASN A 103 -3.44 -1.52 3.95
CA ASN A 103 -3.05 -0.12 4.12
C ASN A 103 -4.12 0.85 3.58
N LEU A 104 -4.71 0.56 2.43
CA LEU A 104 -5.83 1.34 1.87
C LEU A 104 -7.03 1.38 2.82
N ILE A 105 -7.39 0.24 3.41
CA ILE A 105 -8.50 0.13 4.36
C ILE A 105 -8.17 0.91 5.66
N LEU A 106 -6.96 0.73 6.20
CA LEU A 106 -6.52 1.39 7.42
C LEU A 106 -6.39 2.91 7.26
N ALA A 107 -6.09 3.40 6.06
CA ALA A 107 -6.05 4.84 5.75
C ALA A 107 -7.44 5.49 5.90
N GLY A 108 -8.51 4.78 5.55
CA GLY A 108 -9.89 5.25 5.71
C GLY A 108 -10.45 5.17 7.14
N MET A 109 -9.81 4.43 8.04
CA MET A 109 -10.28 4.26 9.41
C MET A 109 -9.83 5.41 10.32
N ARG A 110 -10.75 5.94 11.14
CA ARG A 110 -10.45 7.02 12.12
C ARG A 110 -10.04 6.50 13.50
N SER A 111 -10.67 5.42 13.95
CA SER A 111 -10.47 4.88 15.29
C SER A 111 -9.25 3.96 15.37
N LYS A 112 -8.33 4.23 16.30
CA LYS A 112 -7.19 3.33 16.59
C LYS A 112 -7.63 1.94 17.02
N ARG A 113 -8.77 1.83 17.74
CA ARG A 113 -9.33 0.55 18.19
C ARG A 113 -9.78 -0.30 17.00
N ASP A 114 -10.46 0.33 16.04
CA ASP A 114 -11.00 -0.37 14.88
C ASP A 114 -9.87 -0.82 13.95
N LYS A 115 -8.84 0.03 13.76
CA LYS A 115 -7.61 -0.36 13.07
C LYS A 115 -6.98 -1.61 13.69
N LYS A 116 -6.78 -1.59 15.01
CA LYS A 116 -6.18 -2.72 15.74
C LYS A 116 -7.01 -4.00 15.62
N ARG A 117 -8.34 -3.90 15.71
CA ARG A 117 -9.23 -5.05 15.53
C ARG A 117 -9.13 -5.60 14.11
N PHE A 118 -9.20 -4.74 13.09
CA PHE A 118 -9.14 -5.17 11.70
C PHE A 118 -7.81 -5.83 11.34
N ILE A 119 -6.70 -5.28 11.84
CA ILE A 119 -5.37 -5.87 11.69
C ILE A 119 -5.33 -7.27 12.30
N LYS A 120 -5.89 -7.44 13.50
CA LYS A 120 -5.96 -8.75 14.17
C LYS A 120 -6.78 -9.75 13.35
N ASP A 121 -7.98 -9.38 12.91
CA ASP A 121 -8.86 -10.24 12.11
C ASP A 121 -8.16 -10.65 10.79
N PHE A 122 -7.43 -9.72 10.17
CA PHE A 122 -6.64 -9.97 8.97
C PHE A 122 -5.44 -10.90 9.22
N GLN A 123 -4.77 -10.77 10.37
CA GLN A 123 -3.70 -11.68 10.77
C GLN A 123 -4.22 -13.11 10.94
N GLU A 124 -5.33 -13.30 11.67
CA GLU A 124 -5.95 -14.62 11.86
C GLU A 124 -6.30 -15.27 10.51
N TYR A 125 -6.85 -14.49 9.58
CA TYR A 125 -7.10 -14.93 8.21
C TYR A 125 -5.82 -15.36 7.47
N LEU A 126 -4.73 -14.60 7.60
CA LEU A 126 -3.46 -14.93 6.96
C LEU A 126 -2.84 -16.20 7.56
N GLU A 127 -2.88 -16.34 8.88
CA GLU A 127 -2.40 -17.53 9.58
C GLU A 127 -3.19 -18.75 9.10
N GLU A 128 -4.52 -18.74 9.18
CA GLU A 128 -5.36 -19.85 8.73
C GLU A 128 -5.09 -20.23 7.26
N LYS A 129 -4.97 -19.24 6.38
CA LYS A 129 -4.84 -19.48 4.94
C LYS A 129 -3.44 -19.88 4.49
N PHE A 130 -2.40 -19.41 5.19
CA PHE A 130 -1.01 -19.53 4.73
C PHE A 130 -0.11 -20.31 5.68
N GLU A 131 -0.48 -20.59 6.93
CA GLU A 131 0.37 -21.30 7.90
C GLU A 131 0.85 -22.65 7.36
N ASP A 132 -0.06 -23.49 6.86
CA ASP A 132 0.29 -24.79 6.28
C ASP A 132 1.26 -24.68 5.10
N ARG A 133 1.16 -23.60 4.32
CA ARG A 133 2.03 -23.38 3.15
C ARG A 133 3.39 -22.87 3.59
N LEU A 134 3.43 -21.95 4.54
CA LEU A 134 4.66 -21.38 5.10
C LEU A 134 5.45 -22.43 5.89
N ARG A 135 4.76 -23.31 6.62
CA ARG A 135 5.38 -24.43 7.36
C ARG A 135 6.08 -25.45 6.45
N LYS A 136 5.64 -25.56 5.20
CA LYS A 136 6.27 -26.42 4.17
C LYS A 136 7.51 -25.79 3.52
N LEU A 137 7.84 -24.54 3.86
CA LEU A 137 9.05 -23.88 3.37
C LEU A 137 10.25 -24.30 4.22
N THR A 138 11.36 -24.57 3.55
CA THR A 138 12.66 -24.73 4.22
C THR A 138 13.14 -23.39 4.78
N ARG A 139 14.04 -23.42 5.75
CA ARG A 139 14.62 -22.19 6.34
C ARG A 139 15.20 -21.23 5.29
N THR A 140 15.89 -21.76 4.27
CA THR A 140 16.42 -20.93 3.17
C THR A 140 15.34 -20.35 2.27
N GLU A 141 14.23 -21.07 2.06
CA GLU A 141 13.10 -20.56 1.29
C GLU A 141 12.38 -19.45 2.05
N GLY A 142 12.21 -19.60 3.38
CA GLY A 142 11.67 -18.53 4.23
C GLY A 142 12.54 -17.27 4.24
N GLN A 143 13.87 -17.40 4.23
CA GLN A 143 14.78 -16.26 4.08
C GLN A 143 14.63 -15.57 2.72
N ILE A 144 14.49 -16.34 1.65
CA ILE A 144 14.22 -15.81 0.31
C ILE A 144 12.86 -15.09 0.28
N LEU A 145 11.85 -15.64 0.96
CA LEU A 145 10.52 -15.05 1.04
C LEU A 145 10.58 -13.68 1.71
N SER A 146 11.19 -13.61 2.90
CA SER A 146 11.33 -12.36 3.65
C SER A 146 12.06 -11.28 2.84
N LYS A 147 13.12 -11.65 2.13
CA LYS A 147 13.83 -10.75 1.20
C LYS A 147 12.97 -10.32 0.01
N SER A 148 12.15 -11.21 -0.52
CA SER A 148 11.26 -10.91 -1.65
C SER A 148 10.16 -9.94 -1.22
N ILE A 149 9.53 -10.18 -0.06
CA ILE A 149 8.54 -9.27 0.52
C ILE A 149 9.15 -7.87 0.71
N TYR A 150 10.33 -7.78 1.34
CA TYR A 150 11.01 -6.51 1.53
C TYR A 150 11.28 -5.75 0.21
N ARG A 151 11.61 -6.47 -0.86
CA ARG A 151 11.84 -5.86 -2.18
C ARG A 151 10.57 -5.31 -2.81
N GLU A 152 9.44 -5.98 -2.62
CA GLU A 152 8.14 -5.56 -3.16
C GLU A 152 7.54 -4.40 -2.33
N THR A 153 7.68 -4.45 -1.01
CA THR A 153 6.95 -3.54 -0.11
C THR A 153 7.80 -2.46 0.52
N GLY A 154 9.13 -2.58 0.48
CA GLY A 154 10.07 -1.69 1.17
C GLY A 154 10.10 -1.84 2.70
N ILE A 155 9.29 -2.75 3.26
CA ILE A 155 9.13 -2.94 4.71
C ILE A 155 9.62 -4.34 5.07
N THR A 156 10.45 -4.44 6.10
CA THR A 156 10.96 -5.76 6.53
C THR A 156 9.83 -6.60 7.10
N THR A 157 9.93 -7.93 6.97
CA THR A 157 8.90 -8.83 7.57
C THR A 157 8.76 -8.62 9.08
N TYR A 158 9.83 -8.22 9.75
CA TYR A 158 9.79 -7.87 11.18
C TYR A 158 8.95 -6.63 11.42
N GLU A 159 9.17 -5.54 10.68
CA GLU A 159 8.38 -4.30 10.80
C GLU A 159 6.91 -4.54 10.41
N LEU A 160 6.66 -5.36 9.38
CA LEU A 160 5.29 -5.80 9.07
C LEU A 160 4.66 -6.46 10.30
N ILE A 161 5.34 -7.45 10.89
CA ILE A 161 4.81 -8.10 12.09
C ILE A 161 4.66 -7.11 13.24
N ASP A 162 5.61 -6.21 13.49
CA ASP A 162 5.60 -5.30 14.65
C ASP A 162 4.53 -4.20 14.53
N GLU A 163 4.44 -3.54 13.38
CA GLU A 163 3.43 -2.52 13.06
C GLU A 163 2.02 -3.11 13.24
N TYR A 164 1.81 -4.34 12.76
CA TYR A 164 0.52 -5.02 12.86
C TYR A 164 0.28 -5.67 14.24
N ARG A 165 1.33 -6.14 14.93
CA ARG A 165 1.25 -6.72 16.29
C ARG A 165 1.00 -5.68 17.37
N SER A 166 1.15 -4.38 17.04
CA SER A 166 0.58 -3.26 17.79
C SER A 166 0.78 -3.34 19.32
N GLY A 167 2.03 -3.10 19.74
CA GLY A 167 2.30 -2.40 21.01
C GLY A 167 2.53 -3.22 22.28
N TRP A 168 3.28 -4.34 22.21
CA TRP A 168 3.71 -5.03 23.44
C TRP A 168 4.90 -4.35 24.14
N ASN A 169 5.79 -3.67 23.40
CA ASN A 169 7.07 -3.23 23.97
C ASN A 169 6.99 -1.99 24.88
N ALA A 170 6.00 -1.10 24.73
CA ALA A 170 5.90 0.14 25.51
C ALA A 170 5.21 -0.03 26.89
N PHE A 171 4.47 -1.13 27.08
CA PHE A 171 3.77 -1.39 28.35
C PHE A 171 4.71 -1.96 29.42
N TRP A 172 5.70 -2.78 29.04
CA TRP A 172 6.63 -3.40 29.99
C TRP A 172 7.56 -2.41 30.71
N TRP A 173 7.95 -1.29 30.07
CA TRP A 173 8.82 -0.30 30.69
C TRP A 173 8.13 0.62 31.71
N ASN A 174 6.80 0.75 31.64
CA ASN A 174 6.02 1.60 32.57
C ASN A 174 5.52 0.85 33.81
N ILE A 175 5.64 -0.48 33.86
CA ILE A 175 5.26 -1.31 35.03
C ILE A 175 6.48 -1.71 35.87
N ALA A 176 7.68 -1.60 35.30
CA ALA A 176 8.94 -1.83 36.02
C ALA A 176 9.54 -0.54 36.63
N ALA A 177 8.77 0.56 36.62
CA ALA A 177 9.10 1.84 37.27
C ALA A 177 8.19 2.08 38.48
#